data_AF-A0A927UJ48-F1
#
_entry.id   AF-A0A927UJ48-F1
#
_cell.length_a   1.000
_cell.length_b   1.000
_cell.length_c   1.000
_cell.angle_alpha   90.00
_cell.angle_beta   90.00
_cell.angle_gamma   90.00
#
_symmetry.space_group_name_H-M   'P 1'
#
loop_
_entity.id
_entity.type
_entity.pdbx_description
1 polymer ?
#
loop_
_entity_poly.entity_id
_entity_poly.type
_entity_poly.pdbx_seq_one_letter_code
_entity_poly.pdbx_strand_id
1 'polypeptide(L)'
;MAERQIGGFNYQENIIKKYNLIPDSSYTGLWDAYVPNSNIPVSIKHAKYGTDVELADFFRNGLERNSDYYMIVGFWENTIDNIVEEYILYIPVDNWKSYFNLNLFPFFKRLIINITNDKTDDDRWRKGCDLLKNSWKKTTNNLIRPRFKRDHKTQKRIQCAINNKDFYEHFISEYGVTKIEC
;
A
#
# COMPACT_ATOMS: atom_id res chain seq x y z
N MET A 1 4.64 -15.25 15.01
CA MET A 1 4.38 -14.22 13.98
C MET A 1 5.39 -14.46 12.86
N ALA A 2 5.02 -14.36 11.58
CA ALA A 2 5.99 -14.64 10.51
C ALA A 2 7.11 -13.59 10.53
N GLU A 3 8.37 -13.99 10.34
CA GLU A 3 9.57 -13.14 10.39
C GLU A 3 9.42 -11.83 9.58
N ARG A 4 8.75 -11.90 8.43
CA ARG A 4 8.42 -10.73 7.59
C ARG A 4 7.59 -9.66 8.30
N GLN A 5 6.63 -10.06 9.14
CA GLN A 5 5.80 -9.12 9.88
C GLN A 5 6.61 -8.44 10.98
N ILE A 6 7.50 -9.19 11.66
CA ILE A 6 8.36 -8.66 12.71
C ILE A 6 9.32 -7.61 12.13
N GLY A 7 10.01 -7.91 11.02
CA GLY A 7 10.90 -6.93 10.39
C GLY A 7 10.18 -5.68 9.89
N GLY A 8 8.94 -5.81 9.40
CA GLY A 8 8.06 -4.66 9.09
C GLY A 8 7.81 -3.75 10.29
N PHE A 9 7.46 -4.32 11.45
CA PHE A 9 7.22 -3.56 12.68
C PHE A 9 8.51 -2.93 13.22
N ASN A 10 9.63 -3.65 13.21
CA ASN A 10 10.93 -3.11 13.62
C ASN A 10 11.34 -1.90 12.78
N TYR A 11 11.19 -2.00 11.45
CA TYR A 11 11.45 -0.88 10.55
C TYR A 11 10.55 0.31 10.87
N GLN A 12 9.25 0.09 11.06
CA GLN A 12 8.30 1.13 11.43
C GLN A 12 8.69 1.85 12.72
N GLU A 13 9.02 1.11 13.79
CA GLU A 13 9.47 1.69 15.06
C GLU A 13 10.75 2.52 14.88
N ASN A 14 11.70 2.04 14.07
CA ASN A 14 12.94 2.76 13.80
C ASN A 14 12.68 4.08 13.06
N ILE A 15 11.77 4.10 12.09
CA ILE A 15 11.39 5.32 11.37
C ILE A 15 10.68 6.31 12.29
N ILE A 16 9.75 5.83 13.12
CA ILE A 16 9.05 6.66 14.10
C ILE A 16 10.06 7.33 15.03
N LYS A 17 11.05 6.59 15.55
CA LYS A 17 12.13 7.14 16.38
C LYS A 17 13.03 8.10 15.61
N LYS A 18 13.47 7.72 14.41
CA LYS A 18 14.40 8.49 13.55
C LYS A 18 13.86 9.88 13.23
N TYR A 19 12.57 9.99 12.94
CA TYR A 19 11.93 11.25 12.56
C TYR A 19 11.09 11.88 13.70
N ASN A 20 11.19 11.33 14.92
CA ASN A 20 10.43 11.79 16.08
C ASN A 20 8.92 11.89 15.81
N LEU A 21 8.35 10.89 15.13
CA LEU A 21 6.93 10.85 14.78
C LEU A 21 6.07 10.42 15.98
N ILE A 22 4.81 10.82 15.99
CA ILE A 22 3.83 10.37 16.97
C ILE A 22 3.14 9.12 16.42
N PRO A 23 3.32 7.92 17.02
CA PRO A 23 2.71 6.69 16.52
C PRO A 23 1.18 6.80 16.58
N ASP A 24 0.48 6.25 15.57
CA ASP A 24 -0.95 6.05 15.68
C ASP A 24 -1.22 4.95 16.74
N SER A 25 -2.10 5.22 17.70
CA SER A 25 -2.42 4.28 18.77
C SER A 25 -3.36 3.17 18.31
N SER A 26 -3.99 3.32 17.14
CA SER A 26 -4.86 2.32 16.56
C SER A 26 -4.08 1.35 15.69
N TYR A 27 -4.05 0.07 16.10
CA TYR A 27 -3.49 -1.01 15.27
C TYR A 27 -4.19 -1.13 13.90
N THR A 28 -5.45 -0.72 13.81
CA THR A 28 -6.23 -0.68 12.57
C THR A 28 -6.30 0.72 11.97
N GLY A 29 -5.49 1.66 12.46
CA GLY A 29 -5.38 3.04 12.00
C GLY A 29 -5.10 3.12 10.50
N LEU A 30 -5.55 4.21 9.88
CA LEU A 30 -5.29 4.50 8.45
C LEU A 30 -3.82 4.83 8.20
N TRP A 31 -3.17 5.32 9.24
CA TRP A 31 -1.84 5.88 9.25
C TRP A 31 -1.00 5.11 10.26
N ASP A 32 0.31 5.14 10.04
CA ASP A 32 1.28 4.44 10.89
C ASP A 32 1.82 5.39 11.98
N ALA A 33 1.88 6.69 11.68
CA ALA A 33 2.28 7.76 12.60
C ALA A 33 1.82 9.15 12.09
N TYR A 34 2.15 10.21 12.82
CA TYR A 34 1.89 11.61 12.47
C TYR A 34 3.13 12.48 12.72
N VAL A 35 3.32 13.49 11.89
CA VAL A 35 4.36 14.52 12.08
C VAL A 35 3.97 15.41 13.27
N PRO A 36 4.87 15.66 14.25
CA PRO A 36 4.59 16.57 15.35
C PRO A 36 4.22 17.97 14.86
N ASN A 37 3.35 18.67 15.61
CA ASN A 37 2.87 20.04 15.35
C ASN A 37 2.00 20.23 14.10
N SER A 38 2.40 19.70 12.94
CA SER A 38 1.62 19.80 11.70
C SER A 38 0.50 18.75 11.61
N ASN A 39 0.62 17.66 12.38
CA ASN A 39 -0.31 16.53 12.39
C ASN A 39 -0.52 15.89 11.01
N ILE A 40 0.45 16.07 10.09
CA ILE A 40 0.42 15.44 8.77
C ILE A 40 0.60 13.93 8.96
N PRO A 41 -0.29 13.09 8.42
CA PRO A 41 -0.15 11.65 8.57
C PRO A 41 1.06 11.08 7.85
N VAL A 42 1.54 9.94 8.34
CA VAL A 42 2.66 9.20 7.78
C VAL A 42 2.25 7.76 7.56
N SER A 43 2.57 7.23 6.39
CA SER A 43 2.47 5.81 6.10
C SER A 43 3.84 5.21 5.80
N ILE A 44 4.21 4.19 6.56
CA ILE A 44 5.53 3.57 6.52
C ILE A 44 5.41 2.23 5.81
N LYS A 45 6.30 1.96 4.86
CA LYS A 45 6.31 0.76 4.04
C LYS A 45 7.68 0.13 4.07
N HIS A 46 7.68 -1.20 4.13
CA HIS A 46 8.88 -1.99 4.19
C HIS A 46 8.80 -3.05 3.10
N ALA A 47 9.68 -2.97 2.12
CA ALA A 47 9.66 -3.81 0.92
C ALA A 47 11.02 -4.44 0.67
N LYS A 48 11.07 -5.58 -0.03
CA LYS A 48 12.35 -6.14 -0.48
C LYS A 48 12.85 -5.32 -1.66
N TYR A 49 14.14 -5.03 -1.72
CA TYR A 49 14.77 -4.38 -2.88
C TYR A 49 14.45 -5.15 -4.18
N GLY A 50 14.17 -4.40 -5.25
CA GLY A 50 13.73 -4.93 -6.55
C GLY A 50 12.30 -5.48 -6.60
N THR A 51 11.51 -5.34 -5.53
CA THR A 51 10.10 -5.81 -5.51
C THR A 51 9.10 -4.66 -5.45
N ASP A 52 7.82 -4.99 -5.66
CA ASP A 52 6.72 -4.06 -5.54
C ASP A 52 6.61 -3.51 -4.11
N VAL A 53 6.21 -2.24 -3.99
CA VAL A 53 5.81 -1.65 -2.71
C VAL A 53 4.37 -2.09 -2.45
N GLU A 54 4.21 -3.10 -1.58
CA GLU A 54 2.89 -3.52 -1.11
C GLU A 54 2.28 -2.44 -0.20
N LEU A 55 1.02 -2.11 -0.46
CA LEU A 55 0.24 -1.16 0.32
C LEU A 55 -0.85 -1.88 1.12
N ALA A 56 -1.59 -1.12 1.92
CA ALA A 56 -2.69 -1.65 2.74
C ALA A 56 -3.92 -2.07 1.89
N ASP A 57 -5.06 -2.22 2.54
CA ASP A 57 -6.33 -2.53 1.87
C ASP A 57 -6.65 -1.53 0.75
N PHE A 58 -7.10 -2.05 -0.37
CA PHE A 58 -7.35 -1.29 -1.58
C PHE A 58 -8.46 -0.24 -1.39
N PHE A 59 -9.54 -0.60 -0.70
CA PHE A 59 -10.65 0.31 -0.47
C PHE A 59 -10.27 1.43 0.50
N ARG A 60 -9.50 1.10 1.54
CA ARG A 60 -8.97 2.11 2.49
C ARG A 60 -8.11 3.15 1.77
N ASN A 61 -7.21 2.70 0.89
CA ASN A 61 -6.35 3.60 0.12
C ASN A 61 -7.12 4.50 -0.85
N GLY A 62 -8.20 4.00 -1.46
CA GLY A 62 -8.97 4.77 -2.45
C GLY A 62 -10.14 5.59 -1.90
N LEU A 63 -10.71 5.21 -0.75
CA LEU A 63 -11.90 5.86 -0.17
C LEU A 63 -11.61 6.66 1.10
N GLU A 64 -10.74 6.15 1.97
CA GLU A 64 -10.59 6.69 3.33
C GLU A 64 -9.47 7.71 3.45
N ARG A 65 -8.43 7.65 2.60
CA ARG A 65 -7.36 8.66 2.58
C ARG A 65 -7.93 9.99 2.12
N ASN A 66 -7.90 10.98 3.02
CA ASN A 66 -8.60 12.26 2.86
C ASN A 66 -7.73 13.48 3.20
N SER A 67 -6.43 13.30 3.43
CA SER A 67 -5.46 14.36 3.69
C SER A 67 -4.15 14.04 2.99
N ASP A 68 -3.37 15.07 2.69
CA ASP A 68 -1.98 14.92 2.26
C ASP A 68 -1.20 14.16 3.32
N TYR A 69 -0.16 13.43 2.92
CA TYR A 69 0.58 12.57 3.84
C TYR A 69 2.00 12.30 3.36
N TYR A 70 2.85 11.88 4.28
CA TYR A 70 4.16 11.33 3.94
C TYR A 70 4.10 9.82 3.75
N MET A 71 4.68 9.30 2.68
CA MET A 71 4.96 7.87 2.51
C MET A 71 6.46 7.64 2.65
N ILE A 72 6.86 6.86 3.66
CA ILE A 72 8.27 6.49 3.88
C ILE A 72 8.43 5.04 3.48
N VAL A 73 9.35 4.76 2.55
CA VAL A 73 9.56 3.42 2.01
C VAL A 73 11.01 3.02 2.22
N GLY A 74 11.24 1.96 3.00
CA GLY A 74 12.53 1.30 3.14
C GLY A 74 12.59 0.02 2.31
N PHE A 75 13.67 -0.14 1.55
CA PHE A 75 13.98 -1.36 0.82
C PHE A 75 15.09 -2.14 1.52
N TRP A 76 14.81 -3.39 1.87
CA TRP A 76 15.81 -4.29 2.45
C TRP A 76 16.39 -5.25 1.42
N GLU A 77 17.66 -5.64 1.60
CA GLU A 77 18.32 -6.66 0.79
C GLU A 77 19.06 -7.67 1.67
N ASN A 78 19.10 -8.93 1.24
CA ASN A 78 19.69 -10.06 1.97
C ASN A 78 18.95 -10.42 3.27
N THR A 79 18.98 -9.55 4.28
CA THR A 79 18.28 -9.71 5.55
C THR A 79 17.23 -8.62 5.72
N ILE A 80 16.16 -8.92 6.46
CA ILE A 80 15.00 -8.01 6.57
C ILE A 80 15.33 -6.70 7.30
N ASP A 81 16.35 -6.69 8.15
CA ASP A 81 16.77 -5.49 8.88
C ASP A 81 17.84 -4.68 8.12
N ASN A 82 18.39 -5.20 7.02
CA ASN A 82 19.40 -4.52 6.20
C ASN A 82 18.73 -3.63 5.14
N ILE A 83 18.36 -2.41 5.56
CA ILE A 83 17.80 -1.38 4.68
C ILE A 83 18.91 -0.80 3.78
N VAL A 84 18.80 -1.04 2.47
CA VAL A 84 19.76 -0.57 1.46
C VAL A 84 19.34 0.74 0.80
N GLU A 85 18.04 1.04 0.76
CA GLU A 85 17.51 2.29 0.24
C GLU A 85 16.32 2.76 1.08
N GLU A 86 16.16 4.07 1.20
CA GLU A 86 15.04 4.69 1.91
C GLU A 86 14.61 5.97 1.19
N TYR A 87 13.30 6.11 1.00
CA TYR A 87 12.70 7.26 0.32
C TYR A 87 11.58 7.86 1.16
N ILE A 88 11.53 9.19 1.19
CA ILE A 88 10.44 9.96 1.78
C ILE A 88 9.69 10.64 0.64
N LEU A 89 8.38 10.41 0.57
CA LEU A 89 7.51 10.99 -0.43
C LEU A 89 6.45 11.84 0.24
N TYR A 90 6.24 13.08 -0.20
CA TYR A 90 5.07 13.87 0.19
C TYR A 90 3.98 13.70 -0.86
N ILE A 91 2.86 13.10 -0.50
CA ILE A 91 1.79 12.73 -1.42
C ILE A 91 0.57 13.65 -1.19
N PRO A 92 0.27 14.56 -2.14
CA PRO A 92 -0.99 15.27 -2.14
C PRO A 92 -2.17 14.31 -2.32
N VAL A 93 -3.22 14.46 -1.52
CA VAL A 93 -4.37 13.54 -1.51
C VAL A 93 -5.13 13.55 -2.82
N ASP A 94 -5.23 14.70 -3.47
CA ASP A 94 -5.95 14.83 -4.73
C ASP A 94 -5.23 14.05 -5.85
N ASN A 95 -3.89 14.14 -5.90
CA ASN A 95 -3.08 13.33 -6.80
C ASN A 95 -3.25 11.84 -6.50
N TRP A 96 -3.18 11.46 -5.22
CA TRP A 96 -3.38 10.06 -4.82
C TRP A 96 -4.73 9.50 -5.26
N LYS A 97 -5.82 10.25 -5.01
CA LYS A 97 -7.18 9.88 -5.40
C LYS A 97 -7.35 9.77 -6.91
N SER A 98 -6.63 10.59 -7.68
CA SER A 98 -6.68 10.55 -9.15
C SER A 98 -6.23 9.19 -9.73
N TYR A 99 -5.45 8.39 -8.98
CA TYR A 99 -5.02 7.06 -9.40
C TYR A 99 -6.10 5.99 -9.29
N PHE A 100 -7.24 6.29 -8.69
CA PHE A 100 -8.31 5.32 -8.46
C PHE A 100 -9.53 5.58 -9.33
N ASN A 101 -9.98 4.53 -10.04
CA ASN A 101 -11.30 4.54 -10.66
C ASN A 101 -12.34 3.98 -9.69
N LEU A 102 -13.06 4.86 -9.00
CA LEU A 102 -14.07 4.49 -8.01
C LEU A 102 -15.25 3.72 -8.61
N ASN A 103 -15.52 3.85 -9.92
CA ASN A 103 -16.60 3.12 -10.60
C ASN A 103 -16.35 1.60 -10.60
N LEU A 104 -15.11 1.15 -10.45
CA LEU A 104 -14.78 -0.28 -10.38
C LEU A 104 -14.95 -0.89 -8.98
N PHE A 105 -15.08 -0.08 -7.93
CA PHE A 105 -15.10 -0.54 -6.55
C PHE A 105 -16.29 -1.46 -6.22
N PRO A 106 -17.53 -1.18 -6.69
CA PRO A 106 -18.65 -2.10 -6.48
C PRO A 106 -18.41 -3.49 -7.10
N PHE A 107 -17.76 -3.56 -8.26
CA PHE A 107 -17.45 -4.82 -8.92
C PHE A 107 -16.37 -5.61 -8.18
N PHE A 108 -15.40 -4.92 -7.59
CA PHE A 108 -14.36 -5.51 -6.76
C PHE A 108 -14.97 -6.14 -5.50
N LYS A 109 -15.85 -5.40 -4.81
CA LYS A 109 -16.61 -5.92 -3.65
C LYS A 109 -17.47 -7.10 -4.04
N ARG A 110 -18.18 -7.02 -5.17
CA ARG A 110 -19.05 -8.09 -5.68
C ARG A 110 -18.26 -9.38 -5.93
N LEU A 111 -17.06 -9.32 -6.51
CA LEU A 111 -16.23 -10.51 -6.70
C LEU A 111 -15.90 -11.18 -5.36
N ILE A 112 -15.45 -10.41 -4.37
CA ILE A 112 -15.03 -10.94 -3.06
C ILE A 112 -16.19 -11.59 -2.29
N ILE A 113 -17.38 -11.00 -2.35
CA ILE A 113 -18.59 -11.49 -1.65
C ILE A 113 -19.12 -12.78 -2.30
N ASN A 114 -19.06 -12.89 -3.64
CA ASN A 114 -19.65 -14.00 -4.39
C ASN A 114 -18.68 -15.15 -4.69
N ILE A 115 -17.50 -15.15 -4.08
CA ILE A 115 -16.51 -16.22 -4.21
C ILE A 115 -16.30 -16.88 -2.85
N THR A 116 -16.32 -18.20 -2.81
CA THR A 116 -15.96 -18.99 -1.64
C THR A 116 -14.45 -19.31 -1.64
N ASN A 117 -13.96 -19.88 -0.54
CA ASN A 117 -12.60 -20.43 -0.48
C ASN A 117 -12.53 -21.88 -0.95
N ASP A 118 -13.65 -22.43 -1.42
CA ASP A 118 -13.69 -23.76 -1.99
C ASP A 118 -12.97 -23.77 -3.36
N LYS A 119 -12.32 -24.89 -3.67
CA LYS A 119 -11.59 -25.09 -4.93
C LYS A 119 -12.51 -25.02 -6.15
N THR A 120 -13.79 -25.31 -5.98
CA THR A 120 -14.81 -25.19 -7.04
C THR A 120 -14.94 -23.78 -7.60
N ASP A 121 -14.59 -22.75 -6.82
CA ASP A 121 -14.60 -21.35 -7.26
C ASP A 121 -13.26 -20.89 -7.87
N ASP A 122 -12.24 -21.77 -7.98
CA ASP A 122 -10.89 -21.37 -8.44
C ASP A 122 -10.89 -20.75 -9.85
N ASP A 123 -11.59 -21.38 -10.79
CA ASP A 123 -11.66 -20.87 -12.17
C ASP A 123 -12.46 -19.56 -12.25
N ARG A 124 -13.56 -19.47 -11.49
CA ARG A 124 -14.37 -18.23 -11.40
C ARG A 124 -13.57 -17.10 -10.78
N TRP A 125 -12.82 -17.38 -9.71
CA TRP A 125 -11.95 -16.43 -9.04
C TRP A 125 -10.87 -15.89 -9.99
N ARG A 126 -10.16 -16.79 -10.68
CA ARG A 126 -9.12 -16.42 -11.66
C ARG A 126 -9.69 -15.54 -12.77
N LYS A 127 -10.76 -15.99 -13.43
CA LYS A 127 -11.42 -15.23 -14.51
C LYS A 127 -11.93 -13.87 -14.04
N GLY A 128 -12.55 -13.81 -12.86
CA GLY A 128 -13.02 -12.56 -12.26
C GLY A 128 -11.88 -11.59 -11.96
N CYS A 129 -10.80 -12.08 -11.36
CA CYS A 129 -9.60 -11.27 -11.10
C CYS A 129 -9.00 -10.73 -12.40
N ASP A 130 -8.87 -11.56 -13.44
CA ASP A 130 -8.28 -11.16 -14.72
C ASP A 130 -9.15 -10.11 -15.42
N LEU A 131 -10.47 -10.31 -15.45
CA LEU A 131 -11.41 -9.33 -16.00
C LEU A 131 -11.30 -7.97 -15.30
N LEU A 132 -11.26 -7.97 -13.96
CA LEU A 132 -11.19 -6.74 -13.17
C LEU A 132 -9.82 -6.06 -13.29
N LYS A 133 -8.72 -6.81 -13.30
CA LYS A 133 -7.37 -6.27 -13.54
C LYS A 133 -7.27 -5.65 -14.94
N ASN A 134 -7.84 -6.28 -15.96
CA ASN A 134 -7.86 -5.74 -17.31
C ASN A 134 -8.72 -4.48 -17.41
N SER A 135 -9.88 -4.46 -16.73
CA SER A 135 -10.74 -3.27 -16.66
C SER A 135 -10.03 -2.12 -15.94
N TRP A 136 -9.33 -2.42 -14.85
CA TRP A 136 -8.51 -1.45 -14.12
C TRP A 136 -7.45 -0.81 -15.04
N LYS A 137 -6.62 -1.64 -15.70
CA LYS A 137 -5.59 -1.19 -16.64
C LYS A 137 -6.12 -0.30 -17.77
N LYS A 138 -7.35 -0.53 -18.22
CA LYS A 138 -7.98 0.24 -19.31
C LYS A 138 -8.54 1.59 -18.85
N THR A 139 -8.76 1.78 -17.56
CA THR A 139 -9.51 2.92 -17.02
C THR A 139 -8.71 3.75 -16.02
N THR A 140 -7.48 3.35 -15.70
CA THR A 140 -6.54 4.10 -14.86
C THR A 140 -5.18 4.15 -15.54
N ASN A 141 -4.29 5.00 -15.04
CA ASN A 141 -2.87 4.98 -15.43
C ASN A 141 -2.12 3.73 -14.91
N ASN A 142 -2.80 2.88 -14.13
CA ASN A 142 -2.30 1.62 -13.60
C ASN A 142 -1.03 1.72 -12.72
N LEU A 143 -0.76 2.91 -12.16
CA LEU A 143 0.32 3.14 -11.19
C LEU A 143 0.04 2.40 -9.87
N ILE A 144 -1.21 2.49 -9.38
CA ILE A 144 -1.71 1.68 -8.27
C ILE A 144 -2.40 0.44 -8.83
N ARG A 145 -1.99 -0.76 -8.39
CA ARG A 145 -2.49 -2.03 -8.93
C ARG A 145 -3.28 -2.83 -7.89
N PRO A 146 -4.50 -3.31 -8.20
CA PRO A 146 -5.23 -4.19 -7.30
C PRO A 146 -4.60 -5.59 -7.24
N ARG A 147 -4.36 -6.07 -6.02
CA ARG A 147 -3.81 -7.39 -5.68
C ARG A 147 -4.88 -8.18 -4.93
N PHE A 148 -5.67 -8.92 -5.69
CA PHE A 148 -6.65 -9.85 -5.18
C PHE A 148 -5.96 -11.03 -4.49
N LYS A 149 -6.22 -11.23 -3.20
CA LYS A 149 -5.70 -12.34 -2.40
C LYS A 149 -6.88 -13.16 -1.86
N ARG A 150 -6.78 -14.47 -2.02
CA ARG A 150 -7.68 -15.47 -1.41
C ARG A 150 -6.79 -16.47 -0.73
N ASP A 151 -6.83 -16.54 0.60
CA ASP A 151 -5.95 -17.39 1.37
C ASP A 151 -6.64 -18.64 1.93
N HIS A 152 -5.80 -19.62 2.31
CA HIS A 152 -6.24 -20.89 2.89
C HIS A 152 -6.84 -20.74 4.29
N LYS A 153 -6.71 -19.57 4.92
CA LYS A 153 -7.30 -19.22 6.23
C LYS A 153 -8.65 -18.52 6.08
N THR A 154 -9.27 -18.68 4.91
CA THR A 154 -10.58 -18.17 4.51
C THR A 154 -10.67 -16.67 4.26
N GLN A 155 -9.56 -15.93 4.35
CA GLN A 155 -9.59 -14.49 4.12
C GLN A 155 -9.52 -14.18 2.62
N LYS A 156 -10.46 -13.34 2.17
CA LYS A 156 -10.49 -12.74 0.84
C LYS A 156 -10.28 -11.26 1.01
N ARG A 157 -9.25 -10.71 0.36
CA ARG A 157 -8.92 -9.28 0.45
C ARG A 157 -8.40 -8.76 -0.88
N ILE A 158 -8.47 -7.45 -1.04
CA ILE A 158 -7.84 -6.75 -2.16
C ILE A 158 -6.86 -5.77 -1.54
N GLN A 159 -5.59 -5.94 -1.83
CA GLN A 159 -4.56 -4.96 -1.47
C GLN A 159 -4.22 -4.10 -2.68
N CYS A 160 -3.55 -2.98 -2.49
CA CYS A 160 -2.90 -2.26 -3.58
C CYS A 160 -1.38 -2.51 -3.55
N ALA A 161 -0.73 -2.29 -4.69
CA ALA A 161 0.72 -2.25 -4.79
C ALA A 161 1.14 -1.25 -5.87
N ILE A 162 2.32 -0.67 -5.69
CA ILE A 162 3.06 0.08 -6.71
C ILE A 162 4.15 -0.87 -7.20
N ASN A 163 4.28 -1.09 -8.51
CA ASN A 163 5.39 -1.93 -8.97
C ASN A 163 6.73 -1.20 -8.77
N ASN A 164 7.80 -1.97 -8.73
CA ASN A 164 9.14 -1.41 -8.50
C ASN A 164 9.49 -0.29 -9.51
N LYS A 165 9.24 -0.53 -10.80
CA LYS A 165 9.51 0.42 -11.88
C LYS A 165 8.80 1.76 -11.69
N ASP A 166 7.48 1.76 -11.51
CA ASP A 166 6.71 3.00 -11.39
C ASP A 166 7.05 3.72 -10.07
N PHE A 167 7.47 2.98 -9.03
CA PHE A 167 7.93 3.61 -7.79
C PHE A 167 9.12 4.54 -8.04
N TYR A 168 10.15 4.08 -8.77
CA TYR A 168 11.32 4.92 -9.11
C TYR A 168 11.00 5.96 -10.17
N GLU A 169 10.37 5.56 -11.28
CA GLU A 169 10.19 6.44 -12.44
C GLU A 169 9.11 7.51 -12.22
N HIS A 170 8.11 7.22 -11.39
CA HIS A 170 6.97 8.12 -11.16
C HIS A 170 6.97 8.66 -9.74
N PHE A 171 6.88 7.79 -8.72
CA PHE A 171 6.60 8.24 -7.36
C PHE A 171 7.78 9.00 -6.73
N ILE A 172 9.01 8.51 -6.87
CA ILE A 172 10.20 9.23 -6.39
C ILE A 172 10.38 10.52 -7.18
N SER A 173 10.22 10.47 -8.51
CA SER A 173 10.43 11.65 -9.36
C SER A 173 9.43 12.77 -9.08
N GLU A 174 8.15 12.47 -8.83
CA GLU A 174 7.12 13.48 -8.58
C GLU A 174 7.04 13.92 -7.12
N TYR A 175 7.23 13.00 -6.17
CA TYR A 175 6.89 13.22 -4.76
C TYR A 175 8.10 13.14 -3.81
N GLY A 176 9.27 12.78 -4.32
CA GLY A 176 10.49 12.64 -3.55
C GLY A 176 10.88 13.93 -2.83
N VAL A 177 11.05 13.84 -1.52
CA VAL A 177 11.54 14.93 -0.68
C VAL A 177 12.75 14.47 0.14
N THR A 178 13.60 15.41 0.52
CA THR A 178 14.84 15.10 1.27
C THR A 178 14.62 15.03 2.79
N LYS A 179 13.50 15.57 3.28
CA LYS A 179 13.15 15.61 4.70
C LYS A 179 11.64 15.71 4.90
N ILE A 180 11.20 15.35 6.10
CA ILE A 180 9.86 15.65 6.59
C ILE A 180 9.87 17.10 7.08
N GLU A 181 8.91 17.90 6.63
CA GLU A 181 8.71 19.26 7.14
C GLU A 181 7.96 19.18 8.46
N CYS A 182 8.66 19.54 9.55
CA CYS A 182 8.14 19.63 10.91
C CYS A 182 7.71 21.07 11.24
#